data_AF-G3T4R0-F1
#
_entry.id   AF-G3T4R0-F1
#
_cell.length_a   1.000
_cell.length_b   1.000
_cell.length_c   1.000
_cell.angle_alpha   90.00
_cell.angle_beta   90.00
_cell.angle_gamma   90.00
#
_symmetry.space_group_name_H-M   'P 1'
#
loop_
_entity.id
_entity.type
_entity.pdbx_description
1 polymer ?
#
loop_
_entity_poly.entity_id
_entity_poly.type
_entity_poly.pdbx_seq_one_letter_code
_entity_poly.pdbx_strand_id
1 'polypeptide(L)'
;ASFKELRGPALEPPILGEPATWMTFLISYWGEQIGQKVRKITDCFHCHVFPFEDQEEARNGVLQQLQQQSQELREVLGETERFLSQVLGRVQRLLPSWQVQIHKMKAVYLALNQCSVSATHKCLIAEAWCPTSDLPALQQALQESSSEVGVSAVVHRIPCRDMPPTLIRTNRFTASFQGIVDAYGVGRYLEVNPAPYTIITFPFLFAVMFGDVGHGLLLFLFALAMVLAEDQPAVKGAQNEIWRTFFGGRYLLLLMGLFSIYTGFIYNECFSRATTIFPSGWSVAAMANQSGWSDAFLAQHPMLTLDPNVTGVFLRPYPFGIDPIWSLATNHLSFLNSFKMKMSVILGVIHMAFGVVLGVFNHVHFGQHHRLLLEFLPQLTFLLGLFGYLVFMVVYKWLRVSAAGAAEAPSILIHFINMFLFSRSPTNRPLYRGQEVVQSTLVVLALAMVPILLLGTPLYLRWQHRRHHLPRTPSGPQLDKAGFLNSQDGNTSVNGWGSDEEKAGPPGDEEQAEFVFSEVFMHQAIHTIEFCLGCISNTASYLRLWALSLAHAQLSEVLWAMVMHVGLSMGREVGVAAAVLVPVFAAFATLTVAILLVMEGLSAFLHALRLHWVEFQNKFYSGTGYKLSPFTFAVED
;
A
#
# COMPACT_ATOMS: atom_id res chain seq x y z
N ALA A 1 -1.75 14.88 -68.55
CA ALA A 1 -2.65 15.48 -67.56
C ALA A 1 -1.84 16.49 -66.75
N SER A 2 -2.26 17.76 -66.68
CA SER A 2 -1.71 18.66 -65.66
C SER A 2 -2.47 18.39 -64.37
N PHE A 3 -1.75 17.95 -63.34
CA PHE A 3 -2.27 17.87 -61.98
C PHE A 3 -1.89 19.18 -61.31
N LYS A 4 -2.88 19.89 -60.76
CA LYS A 4 -2.63 21.09 -59.96
C LYS A 4 -3.19 20.85 -58.57
N GLU A 5 -2.29 20.80 -57.60
CA GLU A 5 -2.65 20.74 -56.19
C GLU A 5 -3.33 22.06 -55.79
N LEU A 6 -4.45 21.97 -55.07
CA LEU A 6 -5.17 23.14 -54.60
C LEU A 6 -4.37 23.77 -53.44
N ARG A 7 -3.70 24.91 -53.67
CA ARG A 7 -2.90 25.64 -52.65
C ARG A 7 -3.76 26.42 -51.64
N GLY A 8 -4.96 25.92 -51.32
CA GLY A 8 -5.88 26.51 -50.34
C GLY A 8 -5.87 25.76 -49.00
N PRO A 9 -6.47 26.31 -47.93
CA PRO A 9 -6.65 25.56 -46.68
C PRO A 9 -7.39 24.25 -46.97
N ALA A 10 -6.91 23.15 -46.40
CA ALA A 10 -7.49 21.82 -46.57
C ALA A 10 -8.98 21.87 -46.26
N LEU A 11 -9.82 21.59 -47.26
CA LEU A 11 -11.27 21.54 -47.09
C LEU A 11 -11.59 20.22 -46.41
N GLU A 12 -12.18 20.29 -45.21
CA GLU A 12 -12.67 19.11 -44.50
C GLU A 12 -13.80 18.47 -45.33
N PRO A 13 -13.65 17.21 -45.77
CA PRO A 13 -14.73 16.50 -46.42
C PRO A 13 -15.84 16.25 -45.39
N PRO A 14 -17.13 16.40 -45.76
CA PRO A 14 -18.27 16.27 -44.84
C PRO A 14 -18.44 14.86 -44.24
N ILE A 15 -17.66 13.87 -44.68
CA ILE A 15 -17.82 12.45 -44.32
C ILE A 15 -16.69 11.94 -43.42
N LEU A 16 -15.45 12.42 -43.60
CA LEU A 16 -14.28 11.83 -42.94
C LEU A 16 -13.75 12.67 -41.77
N GLY A 17 -14.11 13.97 -41.69
CA GLY A 17 -13.64 14.85 -40.62
C GLY A 17 -12.12 15.05 -40.56
N GLU A 18 -11.38 14.54 -41.54
CA GLU A 18 -9.93 14.71 -41.66
C GLU A 18 -9.60 15.73 -42.76
N PRO A 19 -8.65 16.66 -42.54
CA PRO A 19 -8.26 17.64 -43.54
C PRO A 19 -7.66 16.93 -44.77
N ALA A 20 -8.41 16.92 -45.88
CA ALA A 20 -7.97 16.28 -47.12
C ALA A 20 -7.36 17.30 -48.10
N THR A 21 -6.23 16.93 -48.70
CA THR A 21 -5.63 17.69 -49.80
C THR A 21 -6.35 17.37 -51.10
N TRP A 22 -7.07 18.34 -51.66
CA TRP A 22 -7.77 18.17 -52.92
C TRP A 22 -6.85 18.42 -54.12
N MET A 23 -6.86 17.51 -55.09
CA MET A 23 -6.13 17.67 -56.35
C MET A 23 -7.12 17.91 -57.49
N THR A 24 -6.87 18.94 -58.30
CA THR A 24 -7.65 19.20 -59.51
C THR A 24 -6.87 18.70 -60.73
N PHE A 25 -7.53 17.98 -61.61
CA PHE A 25 -6.95 17.50 -62.87
C PHE A 25 -7.91 17.75 -64.04
N LEU A 26 -7.36 18.02 -65.22
CA LEU A 26 -8.11 18.22 -66.46
C LEU A 26 -7.89 17.05 -67.42
N ILE A 27 -8.97 16.48 -67.94
CA ILE A 27 -8.94 15.43 -68.97
C ILE A 27 -9.63 15.98 -70.23
N SER A 28 -8.86 16.13 -71.30
CA SER A 28 -9.40 16.40 -72.64
C SER A 28 -9.52 15.07 -73.40
N TYR A 29 -10.67 14.84 -74.02
CA TYR A 29 -10.95 13.66 -74.83
C TYR A 29 -11.69 14.07 -76.10
N TRP A 30 -11.51 13.31 -77.18
CA TRP A 30 -12.23 13.52 -78.44
C TRP A 30 -13.14 12.32 -78.71
N GLY A 31 -14.46 12.55 -78.74
CA GLY A 31 -15.48 11.51 -78.96
C GLY A 31 -16.38 11.22 -77.75
N GLU A 32 -17.67 11.04 -78.02
CA GLU A 32 -18.73 10.95 -77.01
C GLU A 32 -18.69 9.65 -76.19
N GLN A 33 -18.33 8.53 -76.83
CA GLN A 33 -18.18 7.22 -76.16
C GLN A 33 -17.04 7.20 -75.12
N ILE A 34 -15.97 7.95 -75.38
CA ILE A 34 -14.83 8.07 -74.45
C ILE A 34 -15.23 8.94 -73.27
N GLY A 35 -15.95 10.04 -73.50
CA GLY A 35 -16.46 10.92 -72.43
C GLY A 35 -17.35 10.19 -71.42
N GLN A 36 -18.26 9.33 -71.89
CA GLN A 36 -19.12 8.53 -71.00
C GLN A 36 -18.32 7.52 -70.17
N LYS A 37 -17.27 6.92 -70.73
CA LYS A 37 -16.38 6.02 -69.98
C LYS A 37 -15.57 6.79 -68.92
N VAL A 38 -15.06 7.97 -69.25
CA VAL A 38 -14.33 8.82 -68.30
C VAL A 38 -15.23 9.24 -67.14
N ARG A 39 -16.49 9.65 -67.40
CA ARG A 39 -17.45 9.99 -66.33
C ARG A 39 -17.70 8.81 -65.38
N LYS A 40 -17.91 7.60 -65.90
CA LYS A 40 -18.08 6.40 -65.06
C LYS A 40 -16.85 6.13 -64.18
N ILE A 41 -15.65 6.34 -64.70
CA ILE A 41 -14.40 6.17 -63.93
C ILE A 41 -14.30 7.25 -62.84
N THR A 42 -14.58 8.51 -63.15
CA THR A 42 -14.54 9.60 -62.16
C THR A 42 -15.59 9.40 -61.06
N ASP A 43 -16.77 8.90 -61.41
CA ASP A 43 -17.83 8.59 -60.44
C ASP A 43 -17.44 7.43 -59.51
N CYS A 44 -16.78 6.39 -60.03
CA CYS A 44 -16.26 5.27 -59.22
C CYS A 44 -15.20 5.70 -58.20
N PHE A 45 -14.42 6.74 -58.50
CA PHE A 45 -13.39 7.29 -57.61
C PHE A 45 -13.89 8.48 -56.79
N HIS A 46 -15.21 8.73 -56.73
CA HIS A 46 -15.81 9.85 -56.00
C HIS A 46 -15.23 11.23 -56.38
N CYS A 47 -14.81 11.40 -57.63
CA CYS A 47 -14.30 12.68 -58.12
C CYS A 47 -15.48 13.63 -58.40
N HIS A 48 -15.42 14.86 -57.88
CA HIS A 48 -16.39 15.90 -58.22
C HIS A 48 -16.08 16.49 -59.61
N VAL A 49 -17.00 16.29 -60.57
CA VAL A 49 -16.88 16.81 -61.93
C VAL A 49 -17.60 18.15 -62.03
N PHE A 50 -16.89 19.20 -62.44
CA PHE A 50 -17.48 20.53 -62.69
C PHE A 50 -17.63 20.77 -64.20
N PRO A 51 -18.76 21.35 -64.65
CA PRO A 51 -18.91 21.76 -66.05
C PRO A 51 -17.90 22.88 -66.38
N PHE A 52 -17.28 22.80 -67.56
CA PHE A 52 -16.36 23.81 -68.06
C PHE A 52 -16.96 24.48 -69.29
N GLU A 53 -17.22 25.79 -69.20
CA GLU A 53 -17.76 26.59 -70.30
C GLU A 53 -16.64 27.10 -71.22
N ASP A 54 -16.81 26.94 -72.53
CA ASP A 54 -15.81 27.32 -73.54
C ASP A 54 -15.73 28.84 -73.76
N GLN A 55 -16.81 29.58 -73.49
CA GLN A 55 -16.86 31.03 -73.64
C GLN A 55 -16.40 31.76 -72.37
N GLU A 56 -15.47 32.70 -72.51
CA GLU A 56 -14.89 33.44 -71.40
C GLU A 56 -15.90 34.33 -70.66
N GLU A 57 -16.82 34.98 -71.39
CA GLU A 57 -17.88 35.81 -70.82
C GLU A 57 -18.88 35.00 -69.98
N ALA A 58 -19.31 33.83 -70.48
CA ALA A 58 -20.19 32.91 -69.76
C ALA A 58 -19.52 32.36 -68.49
N ARG A 59 -18.24 32.00 -68.58
CA ARG A 59 -17.44 31.55 -67.43
C ARG A 59 -17.34 32.62 -66.34
N ASN A 60 -17.12 33.89 -66.72
CA ASN A 60 -17.06 34.99 -65.77
C ASN A 60 -18.42 35.24 -65.10
N GLY A 61 -19.53 35.09 -65.82
CA GLY A 61 -20.89 35.16 -65.25
C GLY A 61 -21.16 34.06 -64.21
N VAL A 62 -20.83 32.80 -64.54
CA VAL A 62 -20.98 31.66 -63.61
C VAL A 62 -20.10 31.83 -62.36
N LEU A 63 -18.87 32.33 -62.53
CA LEU A 63 -17.95 32.57 -61.43
C LEU A 63 -18.51 33.64 -60.47
N GLN A 64 -19.06 34.75 -61.00
CA GLN A 64 -19.71 35.78 -60.18
C GLN A 64 -20.91 35.22 -59.42
N GLN A 65 -21.74 34.39 -60.06
CA GLN A 65 -22.89 33.75 -59.41
C GLN A 65 -22.45 32.80 -58.28
N LEU A 66 -21.44 31.97 -58.50
CA LEU A 66 -20.90 31.06 -57.47
C LEU A 66 -20.27 31.82 -56.31
N GLN A 67 -19.60 32.94 -56.57
CA GLN A 67 -19.06 33.81 -55.53
C GLN A 67 -20.18 34.40 -54.67
N GLN A 68 -21.26 34.87 -55.29
CA GLN A 68 -22.43 35.37 -54.57
C GLN A 68 -23.07 34.27 -53.71
N GLN A 69 -23.33 33.09 -54.27
CA GLN A 69 -23.90 31.96 -53.51
C GLN A 69 -22.99 31.52 -52.37
N SER A 70 -21.67 31.49 -52.58
CA SER A 70 -20.71 31.16 -51.53
C SER A 70 -20.74 32.20 -50.40
N GLN A 71 -20.92 33.48 -50.72
CA GLN A 71 -21.03 34.54 -49.72
C GLN A 71 -22.34 34.43 -48.92
N GLU A 72 -23.47 34.19 -49.59
CA GLU A 72 -24.77 33.96 -48.95
C GLU A 72 -24.73 32.74 -48.01
N LEU A 73 -24.14 31.63 -48.46
CA LEU A 73 -23.98 30.42 -47.63
C LEU A 73 -23.09 30.66 -46.41
N ARG A 74 -22.03 31.46 -46.55
CA ARG A 74 -21.16 31.83 -45.42
C ARG A 74 -21.89 32.70 -44.40
N GLU A 75 -22.76 33.59 -44.85
CA GLU A 75 -23.58 34.41 -43.97
C GLU A 75 -24.56 33.53 -43.18
N VAL A 76 -25.28 32.64 -43.87
CA VAL A 76 -26.19 31.67 -43.23
C VAL A 76 -25.44 30.77 -42.25
N LEU A 77 -24.28 30.25 -42.63
CA LEU A 77 -23.43 29.44 -41.74
C LEU A 77 -23.04 30.24 -40.50
N GLY A 78 -22.60 31.48 -40.67
CA GLY A 78 -22.25 32.37 -39.56
C GLY A 78 -23.41 32.65 -38.61
N GLU A 79 -24.64 32.83 -39.12
CA GLU A 79 -25.84 32.99 -38.28
C GLU A 79 -26.17 31.71 -37.52
N THR A 80 -26.11 30.54 -38.17
CA THR A 80 -26.39 29.24 -37.52
C THR A 80 -25.36 28.87 -36.46
N GLU A 81 -24.07 29.13 -36.70
CA GLU A 81 -23.00 28.94 -35.71
C GLU A 81 -23.18 29.85 -34.50
N ARG A 82 -23.59 31.11 -34.73
CA ARG A 82 -23.88 32.06 -33.66
C ARG A 82 -25.10 31.60 -32.84
N PHE A 83 -26.16 31.14 -33.48
CA PHE A 83 -27.32 30.57 -32.79
C PHE A 83 -26.93 29.32 -31.98
N LEU A 84 -26.19 28.40 -32.58
CA LEU A 84 -25.70 27.19 -31.92
C LEU A 84 -24.84 27.53 -30.70
N SER A 85 -23.93 28.50 -30.82
CA SER A 85 -23.08 28.97 -29.73
C SER A 85 -23.88 29.59 -28.58
N GLN A 86 -24.96 30.33 -28.89
CA GLN A 86 -25.86 30.88 -27.87
C GLN A 86 -26.63 29.77 -27.12
N VAL A 87 -27.13 28.77 -27.85
CA VAL A 87 -27.81 27.61 -27.26
C VAL A 87 -26.84 26.80 -26.40
N LEU A 88 -25.65 26.49 -26.91
CA LEU A 88 -24.59 25.80 -26.17
C LEU A 88 -24.20 26.58 -24.91
N GLY A 89 -24.05 27.90 -25.00
CA GLY A 89 -23.75 28.74 -23.84
C GLY A 89 -24.86 28.71 -22.78
N ARG A 90 -26.14 28.59 -23.18
CA ARG A 90 -27.26 28.40 -22.25
C ARG A 90 -27.25 27.02 -21.62
N VAL A 91 -27.02 25.97 -22.42
CA VAL A 91 -26.95 24.58 -21.95
C VAL A 91 -25.77 24.40 -20.98
N GLN A 92 -24.60 24.96 -21.28
CA GLN A 92 -23.41 24.87 -20.43
C GLN A 92 -23.66 25.41 -19.01
N ARG A 93 -24.50 26.43 -18.84
CA ARG A 93 -24.86 26.97 -17.53
C ARG A 93 -25.82 26.07 -16.74
N LEU A 94 -26.70 25.35 -17.43
CA LEU A 94 -27.73 24.49 -16.81
C LEU A 94 -27.25 23.05 -16.61
N LEU A 95 -26.29 22.59 -17.41
CA LEU A 95 -25.84 21.19 -17.43
C LEU A 95 -25.33 20.70 -16.06
N PRO A 96 -24.51 21.43 -15.30
CA PRO A 96 -23.99 20.92 -14.03
C PRO A 96 -25.09 20.67 -12.98
N SER A 97 -26.08 21.57 -12.89
CA SER A 97 -27.18 21.42 -11.93
C SER A 97 -28.09 20.25 -12.31
N TRP A 98 -28.41 20.10 -13.60
CA TRP A 98 -29.19 18.97 -14.11
C TRP A 98 -28.45 17.65 -13.93
N GLN A 99 -27.14 17.61 -14.18
CA GLN A 99 -26.33 16.42 -13.92
C GLN A 99 -26.40 16.01 -12.44
N VAL A 100 -26.24 16.94 -11.50
CA VAL A 100 -26.33 16.63 -10.07
C VAL A 100 -27.72 16.12 -9.70
N GLN A 101 -28.79 16.73 -10.21
CA GLN A 101 -30.17 16.28 -9.96
C GLN A 101 -30.41 14.86 -10.48
N ILE A 102 -30.00 14.57 -11.72
CA ILE A 102 -30.15 13.25 -12.33
C ILE A 102 -29.34 12.19 -11.56
N HIS A 103 -28.10 12.49 -11.16
CA HIS A 103 -27.29 11.56 -10.37
C HIS A 103 -27.90 11.27 -9.01
N LYS A 104 -28.37 12.30 -8.30
CA LYS A 104 -29.06 12.13 -7.00
C LYS A 104 -30.32 11.28 -7.16
N MET A 105 -31.14 11.57 -8.17
CA MET A 105 -32.37 10.84 -8.41
C MET A 105 -32.09 9.37 -8.79
N LYS A 106 -31.10 9.13 -9.64
CA LYS A 106 -30.63 7.77 -9.96
C LYS A 106 -30.16 7.00 -8.72
N ALA A 107 -29.40 7.66 -7.84
CA ALA A 107 -28.91 7.06 -6.60
C ALA A 107 -30.06 6.67 -5.65
N VAL A 108 -31.07 7.55 -5.51
CA VAL A 108 -32.28 7.25 -4.71
C VAL A 108 -33.05 6.07 -5.28
N TYR A 109 -33.30 6.04 -6.60
CA TYR A 109 -34.01 4.91 -7.21
C TYR A 109 -33.23 3.59 -7.08
N LEU A 110 -31.90 3.63 -7.15
CA LEU A 110 -31.09 2.44 -6.94
C LEU A 110 -31.17 1.92 -5.50
N ALA A 111 -31.22 2.82 -4.51
CA ALA A 111 -31.45 2.46 -3.11
C ALA A 111 -32.86 1.90 -2.87
N LEU A 112 -33.88 2.50 -3.49
CA LEU A 112 -35.26 2.01 -3.42
C LEU A 112 -35.42 0.62 -4.06
N ASN A 113 -34.69 0.33 -5.15
CA ASN A 113 -34.69 -0.99 -5.78
C ASN A 113 -34.12 -2.10 -4.90
N GLN A 114 -33.33 -1.77 -3.88
CA GLN A 114 -32.80 -2.74 -2.90
C GLN A 114 -33.79 -3.02 -1.75
N CYS A 115 -34.88 -2.26 -1.66
CA CYS A 115 -35.89 -2.45 -0.63
C CYS A 115 -36.88 -3.55 -1.04
N SER A 116 -37.40 -4.28 -0.05
CA SER A 116 -38.48 -5.25 -0.30
C SER A 116 -39.84 -4.55 -0.25
N VAL A 117 -40.74 -4.93 -1.15
CA VAL A 117 -42.08 -4.35 -1.23
C VAL A 117 -43.06 -5.25 -0.48
N SER A 118 -43.69 -4.72 0.58
CA SER A 118 -44.77 -5.42 1.26
C SER A 118 -46.11 -5.15 0.57
N ALA A 119 -46.68 -6.18 -0.06
CA ALA A 119 -47.96 -6.08 -0.77
C ALA A 119 -49.15 -5.78 0.17
N THR A 120 -49.07 -6.17 1.44
CA THR A 120 -50.16 -6.03 2.42
C THR A 120 -50.30 -4.61 2.97
N HIS A 121 -49.18 -3.92 3.21
CA HIS A 121 -49.20 -2.58 3.83
C HIS A 121 -48.88 -1.43 2.86
N LYS A 122 -48.59 -1.71 1.58
CA LYS A 122 -48.05 -0.72 0.62
C LYS A 122 -46.84 0.04 1.19
N CYS A 123 -46.01 -0.66 1.98
CA CYS A 123 -44.81 -0.11 2.60
C CYS A 123 -43.56 -0.75 1.98
N LEU A 124 -42.47 0.01 1.93
CA LEU A 124 -41.15 -0.51 1.62
C LEU A 124 -40.47 -0.91 2.94
N ILE A 125 -39.90 -2.10 2.98
CA ILE A 125 -39.12 -2.60 4.10
C ILE A 125 -37.65 -2.62 3.66
N ALA A 126 -36.82 -1.89 4.39
CA ALA A 126 -35.39 -1.79 4.15
C ALA A 126 -34.63 -2.35 5.35
N GLU A 127 -33.71 -3.28 5.09
CA GLU A 127 -32.74 -3.76 6.07
C GLU A 127 -31.41 -3.07 5.82
N ALA A 128 -30.87 -2.40 6.84
CA ALA A 128 -29.65 -1.62 6.70
C ALA A 128 -28.76 -1.74 7.93
N TRP A 129 -27.45 -1.76 7.68
CA TRP A 129 -26.44 -1.68 8.72
C TRP A 129 -26.26 -0.23 9.18
N CYS A 130 -26.48 0.02 10.46
CA CYS A 130 -26.29 1.32 11.09
C CYS A 130 -25.39 1.19 12.32
N PRO A 131 -24.38 2.05 12.50
CA PRO A 131 -23.61 2.11 13.74
C PRO A 131 -24.52 2.35 14.95
N THR A 132 -24.30 1.63 16.04
CA THR A 132 -25.10 1.76 17.26
C THR A 132 -25.05 3.17 17.87
N SER A 133 -23.96 3.91 17.65
CA SER A 133 -23.82 5.31 18.08
C SER A 133 -24.71 6.28 17.30
N ASP A 134 -25.05 5.96 16.05
CA ASP A 134 -25.70 6.89 15.10
C ASP A 134 -27.20 6.57 14.96
N LEU A 135 -27.66 5.47 15.57
CA LEU A 135 -29.07 5.09 15.69
C LEU A 135 -30.00 6.20 16.23
N PRO A 136 -29.67 6.95 17.30
CA PRO A 136 -30.54 8.04 17.76
C PRO A 136 -30.66 9.18 16.74
N ALA A 137 -29.58 9.51 16.03
CA ALA A 137 -29.62 10.54 14.98
C ALA A 137 -30.48 10.10 13.80
N LEU A 138 -30.43 8.82 13.42
CA LEU A 138 -31.30 8.24 12.40
C LEU A 138 -32.78 8.30 12.81
N GLN A 139 -33.10 7.95 14.06
CA GLN A 139 -34.47 8.01 14.57
C GLN A 139 -35.01 9.45 14.56
N GLN A 140 -34.18 10.43 14.93
CA GLN A 140 -34.56 11.83 14.88
C GLN A 140 -34.83 12.30 13.45
N ALA A 141 -33.95 11.99 12.50
CA ALA A 141 -34.13 12.37 11.09
C ALA A 141 -35.40 11.73 10.46
N LEU A 142 -35.73 10.50 10.87
CA LEU A 142 -36.97 9.83 10.46
C LEU A 142 -38.21 10.44 11.09
N GLN A 143 -38.14 10.91 12.35
CA GLN A 143 -39.25 11.61 13.00
C GLN A 143 -39.50 12.99 12.37
N GLU A 144 -38.45 13.73 12.04
CA GLU A 144 -38.55 15.03 11.36
C GLU A 144 -39.22 14.87 9.98
N SER A 145 -38.74 13.94 9.15
CA SER A 145 -39.36 13.66 7.83
C SER A 145 -40.78 13.09 7.92
N SER A 146 -41.06 12.29 8.95
CA SER A 146 -42.41 11.77 9.23
C SER A 146 -43.41 12.88 9.53
N SER A 147 -42.99 13.91 10.25
CA SER A 147 -43.85 15.04 10.64
C SER A 147 -44.29 15.91 9.46
N GLU A 148 -43.45 16.03 8.43
CA GLU A 148 -43.76 16.82 7.23
C GLU A 148 -44.75 16.09 6.30
N VAL A 149 -44.68 14.76 6.24
CA VAL A 149 -45.45 13.95 5.27
C VAL A 149 -46.64 13.22 5.92
N GLY A 150 -46.74 13.21 7.25
CA GLY A 150 -47.82 12.55 8.00
C GLY A 150 -47.76 11.02 7.98
N VAL A 151 -46.60 10.43 7.66
CA VAL A 151 -46.38 8.98 7.56
C VAL A 151 -45.39 8.55 8.64
N SER A 152 -45.78 7.66 9.55
CA SER A 152 -44.90 7.16 10.62
C SER A 152 -43.85 6.17 10.09
N ALA A 153 -42.57 6.56 10.10
CA ALA A 153 -41.46 5.63 9.88
C ALA A 153 -41.11 4.92 11.20
N VAL A 154 -40.97 3.59 11.16
CA VAL A 154 -40.66 2.79 12.35
C VAL A 154 -39.33 2.08 12.15
N VAL A 155 -38.44 2.18 13.13
CA VAL A 155 -37.13 1.51 13.13
C VAL A 155 -37.15 0.39 14.16
N HIS A 156 -36.89 -0.83 13.71
CA HIS A 156 -36.75 -1.99 14.58
C HIS A 156 -35.34 -2.57 14.50
N ARG A 157 -34.78 -2.94 15.66
CA ARG A 157 -33.49 -3.65 15.72
C ARG A 157 -33.75 -5.14 15.54
N ILE A 158 -33.23 -5.69 14.45
CA ILE A 158 -33.31 -7.12 14.14
C ILE A 158 -32.04 -7.80 14.65
N PRO A 159 -32.12 -8.86 15.48
CA PRO A 159 -30.97 -9.67 15.82
C PRO A 159 -30.57 -10.51 14.60
N CYS A 160 -29.46 -10.17 13.96
CA CYS A 160 -28.93 -10.90 12.82
C CYS A 160 -27.70 -11.74 13.23
N ARG A 161 -27.53 -12.91 12.59
CA ARG A 161 -26.35 -13.78 12.74
C ARG A 161 -25.27 -13.52 11.68
N ASP A 162 -25.57 -12.71 10.66
CA ASP A 162 -24.63 -12.36 9.61
C ASP A 162 -23.49 -11.50 10.13
N MET A 163 -22.33 -11.61 9.49
CA MET A 163 -21.17 -10.79 9.82
C MET A 163 -21.45 -9.34 9.41
N PRO A 164 -21.49 -8.38 10.36
CA PRO A 164 -21.71 -6.97 10.02
C PRO A 164 -20.49 -6.36 9.34
N PRO A 165 -20.67 -5.24 8.60
CA PRO A 165 -19.58 -4.50 7.98
C PRO A 165 -18.68 -3.81 9.01
N THR A 166 -17.42 -3.61 8.65
CA THR A 166 -16.44 -2.91 9.48
C THR A 166 -16.43 -1.42 9.16
N LEU A 167 -16.62 -0.58 10.19
CA LEU A 167 -16.51 0.86 10.11
C LEU A 167 -15.36 1.34 11.01
N ILE A 168 -14.37 2.01 10.42
CA ILE A 168 -13.28 2.65 11.15
C ILE A 168 -13.39 4.15 10.94
N ARG A 169 -13.62 4.89 12.03
CA ARG A 169 -13.68 6.36 11.99
C ARG A 169 -12.27 6.91 11.80
N THR A 170 -12.01 7.51 10.65
CA THR A 170 -10.72 8.12 10.33
C THR A 170 -10.79 9.63 10.50
N ASN A 171 -9.69 10.20 10.96
CA ASN A 171 -9.44 11.64 10.93
C ASN A 171 -8.61 11.97 9.69
N ARG A 172 -8.46 13.26 9.36
CA ARG A 172 -7.62 13.72 8.24
C ARG A 172 -6.20 13.14 8.27
N PHE A 173 -5.65 12.93 9.47
CA PHE A 173 -4.35 12.32 9.67
C PHE A 173 -4.34 10.79 9.50
N THR A 174 -5.31 10.08 10.06
CA THR A 174 -5.32 8.61 10.05
C THR A 174 -5.89 8.01 8.77
N ALA A 175 -6.59 8.81 7.94
CA ALA A 175 -7.18 8.37 6.68
C ALA A 175 -6.16 7.76 5.72
N SER A 176 -4.99 8.39 5.55
CA SER A 176 -3.94 7.91 4.65
C SER A 176 -3.40 6.54 5.08
N PHE A 177 -3.15 6.36 6.38
CA PHE A 177 -2.65 5.12 6.94
C PHE A 177 -3.69 4.00 6.88
N GLN A 178 -4.96 4.34 7.14
CA GLN A 178 -6.06 3.40 7.00
C GLN A 178 -6.25 2.95 5.55
N GLY A 179 -6.12 3.87 4.58
CA GLY A 179 -6.19 3.51 3.15
C GLY A 179 -5.14 2.47 2.74
N ILE A 180 -3.92 2.57 3.28
CA ILE A 180 -2.85 1.58 3.02
C ILE A 180 -3.15 0.22 3.65
N VAL A 181 -3.80 0.20 4.82
CA VAL A 181 -4.23 -1.03 5.48
C VAL A 181 -5.38 -1.67 4.71
N ASP A 182 -6.42 -0.88 4.39
CA ASP A 182 -7.61 -1.32 3.66
C ASP A 182 -7.25 -1.88 2.27
N ALA A 183 -6.19 -1.37 1.63
CA ALA A 183 -5.71 -1.85 0.34
C ALA A 183 -5.19 -3.31 0.38
N TYR A 184 -4.73 -3.80 1.54
CA TYR A 184 -4.37 -5.22 1.70
C TYR A 184 -5.61 -6.10 1.90
N GLY A 185 -6.55 -5.61 2.70
CA GLY A 185 -7.82 -6.27 2.98
C GLY A 185 -8.52 -5.58 4.14
N VAL A 186 -9.85 -5.71 4.22
CA VAL A 186 -10.65 -5.08 5.27
C VAL A 186 -10.77 -6.02 6.48
N GLY A 187 -10.54 -5.49 7.68
CA GLY A 187 -10.52 -6.27 8.90
C GLY A 187 -11.89 -6.86 9.21
N ARG A 188 -11.90 -8.01 9.89
CA ARG A 188 -13.13 -8.61 10.39
C ARG A 188 -13.78 -7.69 11.43
N TYR A 189 -15.10 -7.78 11.58
CA TYR A 189 -15.82 -7.04 12.59
C TYR A 189 -15.23 -7.26 14.00
N LEU A 190 -14.89 -6.16 14.68
CA LEU A 190 -14.25 -6.13 16.00
C LEU A 190 -12.87 -6.80 16.09
N GLU A 191 -12.17 -6.95 14.96
CA GLU A 191 -10.75 -7.32 14.94
C GLU A 191 -9.86 -6.11 15.29
N VAL A 192 -8.69 -6.37 15.87
CA VAL A 192 -7.69 -5.32 16.15
C VAL A 192 -7.22 -4.67 14.86
N ASN A 193 -7.44 -3.36 14.74
CA ASN A 193 -6.97 -2.57 13.61
C ASN A 193 -5.43 -2.43 13.66
N PRO A 194 -4.69 -2.77 12.58
CA PRO A 194 -3.25 -2.55 12.52
C PRO A 194 -2.87 -1.07 12.33
N ALA A 195 -3.79 -0.21 11.84
CA ALA A 195 -3.49 1.18 11.46
C ALA A 195 -2.84 2.04 12.56
N PRO A 196 -3.26 1.97 13.85
CA PRO A 196 -2.61 2.75 14.91
C PRO A 196 -1.12 2.47 15.06
N TYR A 197 -0.71 1.22 14.83
CA TYR A 197 0.69 0.81 14.91
C TYR A 197 1.46 1.20 13.64
N THR A 198 0.83 1.02 12.47
CA THR A 198 1.46 1.40 11.19
C THR A 198 1.75 2.89 11.10
N ILE A 199 1.01 3.76 11.80
CA ILE A 199 1.31 5.21 11.86
C ILE A 199 2.76 5.50 12.23
N ILE A 200 3.35 4.72 13.14
CA ILE A 200 4.72 4.92 13.63
C ILE A 200 5.69 3.89 13.05
N THR A 201 5.32 2.61 13.02
CA THR A 201 6.24 1.55 12.57
C THR A 201 6.55 1.66 11.09
N PHE A 202 5.59 2.11 10.26
CA PHE A 202 5.79 2.23 8.83
C PHE A 202 6.82 3.31 8.47
N PRO A 203 6.65 4.58 8.88
CA PRO A 203 7.67 5.60 8.66
C PRO A 203 9.03 5.26 9.26
N PHE A 204 9.05 4.56 10.40
CA PHE A 204 10.30 4.15 11.04
C PHE A 204 11.06 3.09 10.24
N LEU A 205 10.40 2.03 9.74
CA LEU A 205 11.07 1.02 8.90
C LEU A 205 11.53 1.60 7.56
N PHE A 206 10.73 2.51 6.98
CA PHE A 206 11.15 3.29 5.82
C PHE A 206 12.43 4.09 6.11
N ALA A 207 12.48 4.79 7.25
CA ALA A 207 13.63 5.60 7.63
C ALA A 207 14.91 4.78 7.86
N VAL A 208 14.81 3.52 8.29
CA VAL A 208 15.96 2.62 8.42
C VAL A 208 16.56 2.28 7.04
N MET A 209 15.71 2.12 6.01
CA MET A 209 16.12 1.91 4.61
C MET A 209 16.63 3.21 3.97
N PHE A 210 15.96 4.33 4.25
CA PHE A 210 16.20 5.64 3.67
C PHE A 210 16.82 6.61 4.68
N GLY A 211 17.92 6.19 5.34
CA GLY A 211 18.55 6.94 6.41
C GLY A 211 19.61 7.90 5.91
N ASP A 212 19.23 9.12 5.51
CA ASP A 212 20.13 10.22 5.17
C ASP A 212 19.51 11.53 5.66
N VAL A 213 20.28 12.36 6.38
CA VAL A 213 19.81 13.64 6.92
C VAL A 213 19.42 14.61 5.80
N GLY A 214 20.21 14.66 4.72
CA GLY A 214 20.01 15.57 3.60
C GLY A 214 18.77 15.23 2.78
N HIS A 215 18.66 13.96 2.37
CA HIS A 215 17.48 13.49 1.62
C HIS A 215 16.22 13.53 2.50
N GLY A 216 16.31 13.12 3.77
CA GLY A 216 15.20 13.20 4.72
C GLY A 216 14.69 14.62 4.92
N LEU A 217 15.59 15.61 4.98
CA LEU A 217 15.23 17.03 5.07
C LEU A 217 14.49 17.52 3.82
N LEU A 218 14.95 17.15 2.63
CA LEU A 218 14.27 17.52 1.38
C LEU A 218 12.87 16.92 1.29
N LEU A 219 12.73 15.64 1.66
CA LEU A 219 11.43 14.96 1.72
C LEU A 219 10.50 15.61 2.76
N PHE A 220 11.03 15.93 3.94
CA PHE A 220 10.27 16.60 5.01
C PHE A 220 9.79 18.00 4.58
N LEU A 221 10.66 18.80 3.96
CA LEU A 221 10.31 20.14 3.48
C LEU A 221 9.25 20.08 2.38
N PHE A 222 9.36 19.13 1.44
CA PHE A 222 8.35 18.91 0.41
C PHE A 222 6.99 18.51 1.01
N ALA A 223 6.99 17.57 1.96
CA ALA A 223 5.78 17.16 2.66
C ALA A 223 5.16 18.30 3.50
N LEU A 224 5.99 19.08 4.19
CA LEU A 224 5.55 20.25 4.95
C LEU A 224 4.92 21.30 4.03
N ALA A 225 5.51 21.55 2.86
CA ALA A 225 4.94 22.46 1.87
C ALA A 225 3.55 22.01 1.41
N MET A 226 3.33 20.71 1.17
CA MET A 226 2.01 20.17 0.83
C MET A 226 1.00 20.31 1.98
N VAL A 227 1.42 20.15 3.23
CA VAL A 227 0.56 20.33 4.41
C VAL A 227 0.18 21.81 4.60
N LEU A 228 1.12 22.73 4.40
CA LEU A 228 0.85 24.17 4.51
C LEU A 228 -0.02 24.70 3.36
N ALA A 229 0.07 24.09 2.16
CA ALA A 229 -0.73 24.47 1.00
C ALA A 229 -2.12 23.80 0.94
N GLU A 230 -2.55 23.08 1.99
CA GLU A 230 -3.80 22.30 2.02
C GLU A 230 -5.05 23.13 1.71
N ASP A 231 -5.08 24.40 2.11
CA ASP A 231 -6.23 25.28 1.91
C ASP A 231 -6.28 25.93 0.52
N GLN A 232 -5.23 25.77 -0.30
CA GLN A 232 -5.18 26.39 -1.62
C GLN A 232 -6.01 25.60 -2.65
N PRO A 233 -6.97 26.24 -3.34
CA PRO A 233 -7.83 25.57 -4.31
C PRO A 233 -7.07 25.07 -5.55
N ALA A 234 -5.94 25.71 -5.90
CA ALA A 234 -5.07 25.29 -7.01
C ALA A 234 -4.46 23.90 -6.79
N VAL A 235 -4.13 23.56 -5.55
CA VAL A 235 -3.54 22.26 -5.17
C VAL A 235 -4.61 21.16 -5.13
N LYS A 236 -5.84 21.50 -4.73
CA LYS A 236 -7.01 20.59 -4.73
C LYS A 236 -7.57 20.34 -6.13
N GLY A 237 -7.51 21.34 -7.02
CA GLY A 237 -8.02 21.24 -8.39
C GLY A 237 -7.13 20.45 -9.35
N ALA A 238 -5.94 20.02 -8.93
CA ALA A 238 -5.04 19.23 -9.75
C ALA A 238 -5.63 17.83 -10.01
N GLN A 239 -5.92 17.52 -11.28
CA GLN A 239 -6.51 16.24 -11.69
C GLN A 239 -5.49 15.13 -11.92
N ASN A 240 -4.19 15.42 -11.80
CA ASN A 240 -3.15 14.41 -12.00
C ASN A 240 -3.27 13.33 -10.93
N GLU A 241 -3.48 12.08 -11.35
CA GLU A 241 -3.66 10.92 -10.47
C GLU A 241 -2.47 10.73 -9.51
N ILE A 242 -1.25 10.90 -10.03
CA ILE A 242 -0.02 10.86 -9.22
C ILE A 242 -0.05 11.96 -8.16
N TRP A 243 -0.47 13.18 -8.51
CA TRP A 243 -0.55 14.26 -7.52
C TRP A 243 -1.58 13.97 -6.44
N ARG A 244 -2.75 13.43 -6.80
CA ARG A 244 -3.80 13.06 -5.84
C ARG A 244 -3.34 11.99 -4.86
N THR A 245 -2.63 10.97 -5.33
CA THR A 245 -2.10 9.91 -4.47
C THR A 245 -1.04 10.44 -3.49
N PHE A 246 -0.11 11.28 -3.96
CA PHE A 246 0.88 11.93 -3.09
C PHE A 246 0.23 12.90 -2.09
N PHE A 247 -0.75 13.70 -2.51
CA PHE A 247 -1.46 14.65 -1.66
C PHE A 247 -2.33 13.95 -0.60
N GLY A 248 -2.95 12.82 -0.97
CA GLY A 248 -3.65 11.93 -0.05
C GLY A 248 -2.72 11.33 1.01
N GLY A 249 -1.44 11.15 0.69
CA GLY A 249 -0.39 10.66 1.59
C GLY A 249 0.45 11.73 2.31
N ARG A 250 0.04 13.00 2.34
CA ARG A 250 0.90 14.10 2.84
C ARG A 250 1.44 13.91 4.27
N TYR A 251 0.62 13.44 5.20
CA TYR A 251 1.05 13.20 6.59
C TYR A 251 1.97 11.99 6.74
N LEU A 252 1.81 11.00 5.85
CA LEU A 252 2.68 9.84 5.77
C LEU A 252 4.10 10.26 5.34
N LEU A 253 4.19 11.05 4.26
CA LEU A 253 5.46 11.59 3.77
C LEU A 253 6.14 12.51 4.80
N LEU A 254 5.36 13.29 5.54
CA LEU A 254 5.87 14.16 6.62
C LEU A 254 6.56 13.33 7.71
N LEU A 255 5.91 12.26 8.18
CA LEU A 255 6.50 11.37 9.18
C LEU A 255 7.69 10.61 8.64
N MET A 256 7.64 10.13 7.40
CA MET A 256 8.76 9.46 6.73
C MET A 256 9.99 10.36 6.66
N GLY A 257 9.82 11.63 6.27
CA GLY A 257 10.91 12.61 6.26
C GLY A 257 11.47 12.86 7.66
N LEU A 258 10.61 13.04 8.67
CA LEU A 258 11.04 13.27 10.05
C LEU A 258 11.84 12.09 10.63
N PHE A 259 11.37 10.86 10.44
CA PHE A 259 12.09 9.67 10.90
C PHE A 259 13.36 9.43 10.08
N SER A 260 13.38 9.75 8.78
CA SER A 260 14.57 9.67 7.93
C SER A 260 15.67 10.62 8.40
N ILE A 261 15.32 11.84 8.83
CA ILE A 261 16.27 12.76 9.47
C ILE A 261 16.83 12.13 10.77
N TYR A 262 15.97 11.57 11.61
CA TYR A 262 16.38 10.91 12.85
C TYR A 262 17.34 9.74 12.59
N THR A 263 17.01 8.82 11.69
CA THR A 263 17.87 7.68 11.36
C THR A 263 19.14 8.11 10.62
N GLY A 264 19.07 9.13 9.77
CA GLY A 264 20.23 9.73 9.12
C GLY A 264 21.24 10.28 10.15
N PHE A 265 20.76 10.90 11.22
CA PHE A 265 21.63 11.33 12.33
C PHE A 265 22.23 10.15 13.11
N ILE A 266 21.47 9.06 13.29
CA ILE A 266 21.99 7.83 13.91
C ILE A 266 23.08 7.18 13.04
N TYR A 267 22.90 7.14 11.72
CA TYR A 267 23.94 6.68 10.79
C TYR A 267 25.08 7.69 10.63
N ASN A 268 24.86 8.94 11.00
CA ASN A 268 25.76 10.07 10.80
C ASN A 268 26.14 10.24 9.32
N GLU A 269 25.13 10.20 8.45
CA GLU A 269 25.26 10.36 7.00
C GLU A 269 24.40 11.55 6.54
N CYS A 270 25.03 12.55 5.92
CA CYS A 270 24.38 13.70 5.30
C CYS A 270 24.97 13.89 3.90
N PHE A 271 24.19 13.59 2.85
CA PHE A 271 24.68 13.60 1.46
C PHE A 271 26.01 12.83 1.29
N SER A 272 26.09 11.61 1.85
CA SER A 272 27.29 10.75 1.93
C SER A 272 28.45 11.23 2.82
N ARG A 273 28.31 12.33 3.55
CA ARG A 273 29.37 12.87 4.44
C ARG A 273 28.97 12.79 5.90
N ALA A 274 29.94 12.49 6.76
CA ALA A 274 29.72 12.49 8.21
C ALA A 274 29.78 13.89 8.81
N THR A 275 28.93 14.13 9.80
CA THR A 275 28.90 15.37 10.56
C THR A 275 29.66 15.21 11.88
N THR A 276 30.53 16.15 12.19
CA THR A 276 31.31 16.16 13.45
C THR A 276 30.54 16.94 14.51
N ILE A 277 29.53 16.32 15.14
CA ILE A 277 28.73 16.94 16.20
C ILE A 277 29.47 16.89 17.55
N PHE A 278 30.07 15.74 17.87
CA PHE A 278 30.82 15.49 19.10
C PHE A 278 32.28 15.15 18.78
N PRO A 279 33.20 15.29 19.75
CA PRO A 279 34.57 14.80 19.56
C PRO A 279 34.58 13.28 19.31
N SER A 280 35.41 12.84 18.36
CA SER A 280 35.58 11.42 18.03
C SER A 280 36.08 10.64 19.25
N GLY A 281 35.61 9.40 19.38
CA GLY A 281 36.07 8.46 20.39
C GLY A 281 37.47 7.89 20.09
N TRP A 282 37.95 8.09 18.86
CA TRP A 282 39.25 7.66 18.39
C TRP A 282 40.26 8.80 18.41
N SER A 283 41.46 8.53 18.92
CA SER A 283 42.56 9.50 18.89
C SER A 283 43.74 8.98 18.07
N VAL A 284 44.03 9.67 16.96
CA VAL A 284 45.17 9.37 16.10
C VAL A 284 46.48 9.81 16.75
N ALA A 285 46.45 10.89 17.54
CA ALA A 285 47.61 11.43 18.24
C ALA A 285 48.20 10.46 19.27
N ALA A 286 47.36 9.70 19.98
CA ALA A 286 47.85 8.68 20.92
C ALA A 286 48.59 7.55 20.20
N MET A 287 48.11 7.16 19.01
CA MET A 287 48.80 6.18 18.17
C MET A 287 50.16 6.73 17.72
N ALA A 288 50.18 7.90 17.09
CA ALA A 288 51.42 8.52 16.59
C ALA A 288 52.50 8.68 17.67
N ASN A 289 52.11 9.07 18.89
CA ASN A 289 53.03 9.25 20.02
C ASN A 289 53.53 7.93 20.62
N GLN A 290 52.74 6.85 20.60
CA GLN A 290 53.10 5.57 21.24
C GLN A 290 53.75 4.58 20.26
N SER A 291 53.36 4.59 18.98
CA SER A 291 53.90 3.70 17.95
C SER A 291 55.10 4.27 17.20
N GLY A 292 55.51 5.51 17.50
CA GLY A 292 56.70 6.14 16.92
C GLY A 292 56.65 6.24 15.40
N TRP A 293 55.48 6.62 14.85
CA TRP A 293 55.35 6.88 13.41
C TRP A 293 56.29 8.02 13.01
N SER A 294 57.42 7.69 12.39
CA SER A 294 58.37 8.67 11.85
C SER A 294 57.88 9.17 10.49
N ASP A 295 58.31 10.37 10.10
CA ASP A 295 57.98 10.93 8.77
C ASP A 295 58.40 9.99 7.63
N ALA A 296 59.48 9.22 7.82
CA ALA A 296 59.93 8.20 6.88
C ALA A 296 58.98 6.98 6.81
N PHE A 297 58.38 6.58 7.94
CA PHE A 297 57.40 5.49 7.98
C PHE A 297 56.08 5.89 7.31
N LEU A 298 55.63 7.12 7.52
CA LEU A 298 54.43 7.68 6.88
C LEU A 298 54.61 7.82 5.37
N ALA A 299 55.81 8.17 4.90
CA ALA A 299 56.11 8.22 3.48
C ALA A 299 56.10 6.84 2.80
N GLN A 300 56.39 5.77 3.54
CA GLN A 300 56.43 4.39 3.02
C GLN A 300 55.08 3.66 3.09
N HIS A 301 54.22 3.99 4.07
CA HIS A 301 52.95 3.30 4.30
C HIS A 301 51.75 4.25 4.08
N PRO A 302 51.14 4.24 2.88
CA PRO A 302 50.00 5.11 2.57
C PRO A 302 48.71 4.70 3.29
N MET A 303 48.61 3.47 3.79
CA MET A 303 47.50 3.00 4.61
C MET A 303 48.00 2.64 6.00
N LEU A 304 47.36 3.23 7.01
CA LEU A 304 47.69 3.04 8.42
C LEU A 304 46.50 2.39 9.13
N THR A 305 46.80 1.46 10.04
CA THR A 305 45.81 0.82 10.91
C THR A 305 45.91 1.40 12.31
N LEU A 306 44.76 1.76 12.88
CA LEU A 306 44.66 2.18 14.28
C LEU A 306 44.38 0.96 15.14
N ASP A 307 45.30 0.61 16.02
CA ASP A 307 45.15 -0.54 16.91
C ASP A 307 44.34 -0.16 18.16
N PRO A 308 43.13 -0.72 18.37
CA PRO A 308 42.30 -0.39 19.51
C PRO A 308 42.83 -0.89 20.85
N ASN A 309 43.84 -1.78 20.84
CA ASN A 309 44.46 -2.33 22.05
C ASN A 309 45.51 -1.38 22.66
N VAL A 310 45.96 -0.38 21.89
CA VAL A 310 46.95 0.61 22.34
C VAL A 310 46.26 1.65 23.22
N THR A 311 46.87 1.97 24.36
CA THR A 311 46.27 2.83 25.38
C THR A 311 46.03 4.24 24.87
N GLY A 312 44.77 4.69 24.91
CA GLY A 312 44.37 6.04 24.48
C GLY A 312 43.96 6.16 23.01
N VAL A 313 44.14 5.12 22.18
CA VAL A 313 43.69 5.12 20.78
C VAL A 313 42.16 5.07 20.69
N PHE A 314 41.52 4.23 21.49
CA PHE A 314 40.07 4.23 21.69
C PHE A 314 39.76 4.69 23.12
N LEU A 315 39.15 5.86 23.27
CA LEU A 315 38.83 6.43 24.59
C LEU A 315 37.44 6.01 25.06
N ARG A 316 36.41 6.30 24.24
CA ARG A 316 34.99 6.14 24.62
C ARG A 316 34.14 5.88 23.38
N PRO A 317 33.00 5.17 23.52
CA PRO A 317 32.01 5.11 22.45
C PRO A 317 31.44 6.50 22.15
N TYR A 318 31.13 6.75 20.88
CA TYR A 318 30.55 8.01 20.43
C TYR A 318 29.16 8.22 21.07
N PRO A 319 28.85 9.40 21.64
CA PRO A 319 27.62 9.58 22.43
C PRO A 319 26.31 9.38 21.65
N PHE A 320 26.30 9.69 20.34
CA PHE A 320 25.08 9.67 19.55
C PHE A 320 25.37 9.31 18.08
N GLY A 321 24.89 8.15 17.65
CA GLY A 321 25.10 7.66 16.27
C GLY A 321 26.48 7.04 16.04
N ILE A 322 26.91 7.00 14.79
CA ILE A 322 28.19 6.40 14.37
C ILE A 322 29.31 7.45 14.39
N ASP A 323 30.49 7.04 14.86
CA ASP A 323 31.66 7.93 14.94
C ASP A 323 32.05 8.48 13.55
N PRO A 324 32.21 9.80 13.37
CA PRO A 324 32.58 10.41 12.10
C PRO A 324 33.87 9.87 11.47
N ILE A 325 34.81 9.36 12.27
CA ILE A 325 36.09 8.84 11.78
C ILE A 325 35.90 7.69 10.77
N TRP A 326 34.80 6.94 10.87
CA TRP A 326 34.50 5.84 9.96
C TRP A 326 34.25 6.33 8.53
N SER A 327 33.77 7.56 8.31
CA SER A 327 33.58 8.10 6.95
C SER A 327 34.91 8.30 6.19
N LEU A 328 36.03 8.43 6.92
CA LEU A 328 37.37 8.56 6.34
C LEU A 328 38.09 7.21 6.20
N ALA A 329 37.57 6.15 6.82
CA ALA A 329 38.25 4.87 6.91
C ALA A 329 38.03 4.01 5.65
N THR A 330 39.07 3.32 5.20
CA THR A 330 38.97 2.38 4.06
C THR A 330 38.15 1.13 4.39
N ASN A 331 38.10 0.73 5.66
CA ASN A 331 37.37 -0.43 6.17
C ASN A 331 35.94 -0.11 6.67
N HIS A 332 35.42 1.09 6.38
CA HIS A 332 34.10 1.53 6.84
C HIS A 332 32.95 0.61 6.38
N LEU A 333 33.02 0.11 5.14
CA LEU A 333 31.97 -0.73 4.56
C LEU A 333 31.85 -2.07 5.32
N SER A 334 32.97 -2.64 5.76
CA SER A 334 32.96 -3.88 6.55
C SER A 334 32.27 -3.69 7.92
N PHE A 335 32.57 -2.57 8.58
CA PHE A 335 31.94 -2.19 9.85
C PHE A 335 30.44 -1.93 9.69
N LEU A 336 30.05 -1.06 8.74
CA LEU A 336 28.66 -0.70 8.50
C LEU A 336 27.82 -1.88 8.05
N ASN A 337 28.38 -2.77 7.22
CA ASN A 337 27.70 -3.99 6.80
C ASN A 337 27.38 -4.88 8.02
N SER A 338 28.36 -5.14 8.89
CA SER A 338 28.13 -5.95 10.09
C SER A 338 27.10 -5.32 11.03
N PHE A 339 27.13 -3.99 11.18
CA PHE A 339 26.19 -3.25 12.02
C PHE A 339 24.77 -3.25 11.46
N LYS A 340 24.59 -2.79 10.21
CA LYS A 340 23.27 -2.67 9.56
C LYS A 340 22.60 -4.04 9.41
N MET A 341 23.35 -5.10 9.07
CA MET A 341 22.82 -6.48 8.99
C MET A 341 22.32 -6.98 10.36
N LYS A 342 23.04 -6.71 11.45
CA LYS A 342 22.60 -7.12 12.79
C LYS A 342 21.39 -6.32 13.26
N MET A 343 21.38 -5.01 13.00
CA MET A 343 20.25 -4.13 13.32
C MET A 343 18.97 -4.56 12.61
N SER A 344 19.05 -4.94 11.32
CA SER A 344 17.87 -5.38 10.58
C SER A 344 17.23 -6.65 11.15
N VAL A 345 18.05 -7.61 11.58
CA VAL A 345 17.57 -8.84 12.24
C VAL A 345 16.93 -8.52 13.60
N ILE A 346 17.54 -7.64 14.40
CA ILE A 346 16.97 -7.23 15.70
C ILE A 346 15.61 -6.56 15.51
N LEU A 347 15.53 -5.58 14.62
CA LEU A 347 14.29 -4.87 14.33
C LEU A 347 13.21 -5.82 13.79
N GLY A 348 13.58 -6.73 12.90
CA GLY A 348 12.66 -7.72 12.34
C GLY A 348 12.07 -8.65 13.38
N VAL A 349 12.89 -9.23 14.26
CA VAL A 349 12.43 -10.15 15.30
C VAL A 349 11.54 -9.43 16.31
N ILE A 350 11.88 -8.20 16.71
CA ILE A 350 11.04 -7.39 17.61
C ILE A 350 9.70 -7.07 16.96
N HIS A 351 9.70 -6.65 15.68
CA HIS A 351 8.49 -6.29 14.95
C HIS A 351 7.55 -7.49 14.75
N MET A 352 8.10 -8.66 14.40
CA MET A 352 7.31 -9.90 14.28
C MET A 352 6.78 -10.40 15.63
N ALA A 353 7.61 -10.35 16.68
CA ALA A 353 7.17 -10.74 18.02
C ALA A 353 6.03 -9.84 18.51
N PHE A 354 6.12 -8.53 18.23
CA PHE A 354 5.05 -7.59 18.49
C PHE A 354 3.75 -7.95 17.75
N GLY A 355 3.82 -8.32 16.46
CA GLY A 355 2.66 -8.79 15.70
C GLY A 355 1.99 -10.03 16.30
N VAL A 356 2.76 -11.03 16.74
CA VAL A 356 2.21 -12.23 17.40
C VAL A 356 1.54 -11.88 18.74
N VAL A 357 2.10 -10.93 19.50
CA VAL A 357 1.50 -10.44 20.74
C VAL A 357 0.17 -9.73 20.49
N LEU A 358 0.01 -8.99 19.38
CA LEU A 358 -1.27 -8.38 19.03
C LEU A 358 -2.38 -9.39 18.80
N GLY A 359 -2.05 -10.59 18.31
CA GLY A 359 -3.00 -11.70 18.16
C GLY A 359 -3.66 -12.12 19.47
N VAL A 360 -3.00 -11.93 20.62
CA VAL A 360 -3.57 -12.23 21.95
C VAL A 360 -4.83 -11.42 22.20
N PHE A 361 -4.83 -10.13 21.86
CA PHE A 361 -5.98 -9.27 22.11
C PHE A 361 -7.20 -9.72 21.30
N ASN A 362 -6.99 -10.21 20.07
CA ASN A 362 -8.06 -10.81 19.27
C ASN A 362 -8.64 -12.05 19.96
N HIS A 363 -7.80 -13.00 20.38
CA HIS A 363 -8.29 -14.23 21.03
C HIS A 363 -9.01 -13.96 22.36
N VAL A 364 -8.54 -12.98 23.13
CA VAL A 364 -9.19 -12.56 24.39
C VAL A 364 -10.53 -11.90 24.12
N HIS A 365 -10.62 -11.01 23.13
CA HIS A 365 -11.86 -10.31 22.79
C HIS A 365 -12.93 -11.27 22.26
N PHE A 366 -12.57 -12.25 21.42
CA PHE A 366 -13.50 -13.27 20.93
C PHE A 366 -13.78 -14.41 21.93
N GLY A 367 -13.22 -14.37 23.15
CA GLY A 367 -13.45 -15.38 24.20
C GLY A 367 -12.87 -16.77 23.90
N GLN A 368 -11.91 -16.87 22.97
CA GLN A 368 -11.34 -18.14 22.50
C GLN A 368 -10.11 -18.55 23.31
N HIS A 369 -10.29 -18.84 24.60
CA HIS A 369 -9.18 -19.16 25.52
C HIS A 369 -8.32 -20.37 25.10
N HIS A 370 -8.90 -21.34 24.39
CA HIS A 370 -8.16 -22.51 23.91
C HIS A 370 -7.07 -22.13 22.88
N ARG A 371 -7.35 -21.16 22.00
CA ARG A 371 -6.37 -20.68 21.00
C ARG A 371 -5.21 -19.93 21.64
N LEU A 372 -5.46 -19.22 22.75
CA LEU A 372 -4.40 -18.55 23.49
C LEU A 372 -3.33 -19.54 23.99
N LEU A 373 -3.75 -20.71 24.50
CA LEU A 373 -2.82 -21.71 25.01
C LEU A 373 -2.22 -22.58 23.90
N LEU A 374 -3.01 -22.95 22.88
CA LEU A 374 -2.64 -23.96 21.89
C LEU A 374 -2.11 -23.38 20.57
N GLU A 375 -2.33 -22.10 20.28
CA GLU A 375 -1.78 -21.42 19.10
C GLU A 375 -0.73 -20.38 19.50
N PHE A 376 -1.10 -19.39 20.32
CA PHE A 376 -0.21 -18.27 20.65
C PHE A 376 1.04 -18.70 21.42
N LEU A 377 0.90 -19.51 22.47
CA LEU A 377 2.04 -19.92 23.29
C LEU A 377 3.07 -20.74 22.47
N PRO A 378 2.69 -21.76 21.68
CA PRO A 378 3.62 -22.44 20.77
C PRO A 378 4.27 -21.50 19.75
N GLN A 379 3.50 -20.59 19.14
CA GLN A 379 4.01 -19.63 18.16
C GLN A 379 5.08 -18.69 18.76
N LEU A 380 4.79 -18.10 19.92
CA LEU A 380 5.69 -17.18 20.60
C LEU A 380 6.96 -17.89 21.09
N THR A 381 6.81 -19.06 21.70
CA THR A 381 7.95 -19.85 22.21
C THR A 381 8.84 -20.34 21.07
N PHE A 382 8.27 -20.75 19.93
CA PHE A 382 9.02 -21.10 18.73
C PHE A 382 9.83 -19.90 18.18
N LEU A 383 9.18 -18.74 18.01
CA LEU A 383 9.82 -17.53 17.48
C LEU A 383 10.93 -17.00 18.41
N LEU A 384 10.63 -16.81 19.70
CA LEU A 384 11.58 -16.28 20.67
C LEU A 384 12.67 -17.30 21.01
N GLY A 385 12.35 -18.59 21.02
CA GLY A 385 13.31 -19.66 21.32
C GLY A 385 14.43 -19.76 20.27
N LEU A 386 14.11 -19.56 18.99
CA LEU A 386 15.10 -19.62 17.90
C LEU A 386 15.68 -18.24 17.57
N PHE A 387 14.83 -17.31 17.15
CA PHE A 387 15.26 -16.00 16.64
C PHE A 387 15.42 -14.96 17.74
N GLY A 388 14.64 -15.03 18.82
CA GLY A 388 14.89 -14.24 20.02
C GLY A 388 16.25 -14.58 20.66
N TYR A 389 16.62 -15.86 20.67
CA TYR A 389 17.95 -16.28 21.10
C TYR A 389 19.07 -15.79 20.17
N LEU A 390 18.84 -15.72 18.86
CA LEU A 390 19.77 -15.09 17.91
C LEU A 390 20.01 -13.61 18.26
N VAL A 391 18.94 -12.86 18.55
CA VAL A 391 19.03 -11.46 19.00
C VAL A 391 19.82 -11.36 20.30
N PHE A 392 19.55 -12.25 21.27
CA PHE A 392 20.30 -12.32 22.52
C PHE A 392 21.81 -12.55 22.28
N MET A 393 22.19 -13.48 21.39
CA MET A 393 23.60 -13.73 21.05
C MET A 393 24.28 -12.49 20.44
N VAL A 394 23.57 -11.75 19.59
CA VAL A 394 24.09 -10.49 18.99
C VAL A 394 24.36 -9.45 20.07
N VAL A 395 23.37 -9.17 20.92
CA VAL A 395 23.48 -8.18 22.00
C VAL A 395 24.55 -8.59 23.01
N TYR A 396 24.59 -9.87 23.40
CA TYR A 396 25.60 -10.39 24.32
C TYR A 396 27.01 -10.25 23.76
N LYS A 397 27.21 -10.53 22.46
CA LYS A 397 28.52 -10.34 21.80
C LYS A 397 28.95 -8.87 21.83
N TRP A 398 28.04 -7.93 21.60
CA TRP A 398 28.35 -6.49 21.68
C TRP A 398 28.74 -6.02 23.08
N LEU A 399 28.18 -6.61 24.13
CA LEU A 399 28.47 -6.20 25.51
C LEU A 399 29.75 -6.83 26.08
N ARG A 400 30.13 -8.04 25.67
CA ARG A 400 31.19 -8.81 26.34
C ARG A 400 32.53 -8.86 25.61
N VAL A 401 32.53 -8.82 24.27
CA VAL A 401 33.77 -8.95 23.49
C VAL A 401 34.41 -7.58 23.31
N SER A 402 35.56 -7.36 23.94
CA SER A 402 36.38 -6.16 23.79
C SER A 402 37.55 -6.39 22.82
N ALA A 403 38.28 -5.32 22.47
CA ALA A 403 39.44 -5.36 21.57
C ALA A 403 40.51 -6.39 21.98
N ALA A 404 40.71 -6.59 23.28
CA ALA A 404 41.68 -7.56 23.81
C ALA A 404 41.31 -9.03 23.50
N GLY A 405 40.04 -9.33 23.23
CA GLY A 405 39.54 -10.65 22.87
C GLY A 405 39.15 -10.79 21.40
N ALA A 406 39.54 -9.86 20.53
CA ALA A 406 39.09 -9.82 19.14
C ALA A 406 39.49 -11.06 18.32
N ALA A 407 40.70 -11.60 18.54
CA ALA A 407 41.20 -12.79 17.84
C ALA A 407 40.41 -14.07 18.19
N GLU A 408 39.79 -14.10 19.37
CA GLU A 408 39.02 -15.24 19.86
C GLU A 408 37.51 -15.04 19.67
N ALA A 409 37.09 -13.96 18.98
CA ALA A 409 35.70 -13.58 18.86
C ALA A 409 34.91 -14.61 18.00
N PRO A 410 33.92 -15.30 18.57
CA PRO A 410 33.22 -16.36 17.87
C PRO A 410 32.31 -15.85 16.75
N SER A 411 32.11 -16.67 15.71
CA SER A 411 31.12 -16.40 14.66
C SER A 411 29.72 -16.78 15.13
N ILE A 412 28.78 -15.82 15.10
CA ILE A 412 27.38 -16.02 15.49
C ILE A 412 26.68 -16.96 14.49
N LEU A 413 26.96 -16.81 13.19
CA LEU A 413 26.34 -17.61 12.14
C LEU A 413 26.65 -19.10 12.32
N ILE A 414 27.92 -19.45 12.60
CA ILE A 414 28.33 -20.84 12.82
C ILE A 414 27.66 -21.40 14.08
N HIS A 415 27.58 -20.62 15.17
CA HIS A 415 26.85 -21.04 16.37
C HIS A 415 25.36 -21.29 16.11
N PHE A 416 24.74 -20.48 15.25
CA PHE A 416 23.34 -20.64 14.87
C PHE A 416 23.12 -21.87 13.98
N ILE A 417 24.01 -22.15 13.03
CA ILE A 417 23.94 -23.35 12.19
C ILE A 417 24.17 -24.62 13.05
N ASN A 418 25.19 -24.61 13.89
CA ASN A 418 25.52 -25.74 14.77
C ASN A 418 24.42 -26.02 15.79
N MET A 419 23.68 -25.00 16.21
CA MET A 419 22.52 -25.15 17.09
C MET A 419 21.46 -26.07 16.47
N PHE A 420 21.18 -25.95 15.16
CA PHE A 420 20.22 -26.84 14.49
C PHE A 420 20.81 -28.21 14.12
N LEU A 421 22.11 -28.26 13.81
CA LEU A 421 22.78 -29.51 13.42
C LEU A 421 23.18 -30.40 14.62
N PHE A 422 23.03 -29.91 15.86
CA PHE A 422 23.54 -30.55 17.09
C PHE A 422 25.02 -30.97 16.97
N SER A 423 25.81 -30.18 16.24
CA SER A 423 27.22 -30.46 15.96
C SER A 423 28.14 -29.48 16.67
N ARG A 424 29.36 -29.94 16.99
CA ARG A 424 30.37 -29.14 17.69
C ARG A 424 31.52 -28.81 16.74
N SER A 425 31.79 -27.53 16.54
CA SER A 425 33.00 -27.09 15.84
C SER A 425 34.13 -26.85 16.85
N PRO A 426 35.26 -27.56 16.79
CA PRO A 426 36.39 -27.36 17.72
C PRO A 426 37.07 -25.99 17.55
N THR A 427 36.83 -25.32 16.43
CA THR A 427 37.41 -24.02 16.08
C THR A 427 36.66 -22.82 16.68
N ASN A 428 35.43 -23.00 17.20
CA ASN A 428 34.60 -21.88 17.67
C ASN A 428 34.34 -22.03 19.17
N ARG A 429 34.86 -21.11 19.99
CA ARG A 429 34.71 -21.16 21.45
C ARG A 429 33.30 -20.74 21.91
N PRO A 430 32.78 -21.30 23.01
CA PRO A 430 31.48 -20.91 23.55
C PRO A 430 31.50 -19.46 24.06
N LEU A 431 30.40 -18.75 23.82
CA LEU A 431 30.14 -17.36 24.17
C LEU A 431 29.93 -17.16 25.68
N TYR A 432 29.30 -18.12 26.34
CA TYR A 432 29.09 -18.16 27.79
C TYR A 432 29.10 -19.59 28.33
N ARG A 433 29.28 -19.72 29.66
CA ARG A 433 29.32 -21.03 30.34
C ARG A 433 27.95 -21.72 30.23
N GLY A 434 27.94 -22.95 29.72
CA GLY A 434 26.69 -23.73 29.56
C GLY A 434 25.89 -23.45 28.29
N GLN A 435 26.46 -22.74 27.30
CA GLN A 435 25.78 -22.41 26.04
C GLN A 435 25.24 -23.64 25.30
N GLU A 436 25.99 -24.75 25.25
CA GLU A 436 25.56 -25.97 24.55
C GLU A 436 24.25 -26.52 25.14
N VAL A 437 24.15 -26.57 26.47
CA VAL A 437 22.94 -27.04 27.16
C VAL A 437 21.75 -26.14 26.84
N VAL A 438 21.93 -24.81 26.92
CA VAL A 438 20.85 -23.85 26.62
C VAL A 438 20.39 -23.98 25.16
N GLN A 439 21.32 -24.04 24.20
CA GLN A 439 21.01 -24.20 22.78
C GLN A 439 20.24 -25.50 22.50
N SER A 440 20.70 -26.63 23.04
CA SER A 440 20.00 -27.90 22.88
C SER A 440 18.60 -27.87 23.50
N THR A 441 18.45 -27.30 24.70
CA THR A 441 17.11 -27.19 25.34
C THR A 441 16.15 -26.31 24.56
N LEU A 442 16.61 -25.18 24.02
CA LEU A 442 15.78 -24.28 23.22
C LEU A 442 15.31 -24.92 21.90
N VAL A 443 16.19 -25.64 21.21
CA VAL A 443 15.82 -26.34 19.97
C VAL A 443 14.84 -27.48 20.25
N VAL A 444 15.09 -28.29 21.28
CA VAL A 444 14.16 -29.35 21.68
C VAL A 444 12.79 -28.78 22.06
N LEU A 445 12.78 -27.68 22.82
CA LEU A 445 11.54 -26.98 23.18
C LEU A 445 10.82 -26.45 21.93
N ALA A 446 11.52 -25.79 21.00
CA ALA A 446 10.93 -25.28 19.77
C ALA A 446 10.36 -26.41 18.89
N LEU A 447 11.06 -27.54 18.77
CA LEU A 447 10.58 -28.71 18.03
C LEU A 447 9.38 -29.38 18.71
N ALA A 448 9.33 -29.40 20.04
CA ALA A 448 8.18 -29.92 20.79
C ALA A 448 6.92 -29.06 20.63
N MET A 449 7.07 -27.76 20.35
CA MET A 449 5.93 -26.85 20.12
C MET A 449 5.25 -27.05 18.76
N VAL A 450 5.94 -27.61 17.76
CA VAL A 450 5.37 -27.90 16.43
C VAL A 450 4.21 -28.91 16.50
N PRO A 451 4.33 -30.10 17.11
CA PRO A 451 3.21 -31.03 17.23
C PRO A 451 2.10 -30.50 18.14
N ILE A 452 2.42 -29.68 19.16
CA ILE A 452 1.42 -29.03 20.01
C ILE A 452 0.57 -28.05 19.19
N LEU A 453 1.20 -27.24 18.33
CA LEU A 453 0.51 -26.32 17.43
C LEU A 453 -0.35 -27.07 16.39
N LEU A 454 0.16 -28.18 15.84
CA LEU A 454 -0.52 -28.98 14.82
C LEU A 454 -1.76 -29.71 15.38
N LEU A 455 -1.61 -30.37 16.53
CA LEU A 455 -2.62 -31.28 17.07
C LEU A 455 -3.48 -30.66 18.17
N GLY A 456 -3.02 -29.58 18.81
CA GLY A 456 -3.68 -29.00 19.99
C GLY A 456 -5.13 -28.61 19.72
N THR A 457 -5.35 -27.73 18.73
CA THR A 457 -6.68 -27.21 18.41
C THR A 457 -7.65 -28.26 17.84
N PRO A 458 -7.29 -29.12 16.87
CA PRO A 458 -8.22 -30.13 16.36
C PRO A 458 -8.58 -31.17 17.43
N LEU A 459 -7.63 -31.59 18.29
CA LEU A 459 -7.92 -32.52 19.38
C LEU A 459 -8.81 -31.89 20.45
N TYR A 460 -8.59 -30.61 20.79
CA TYR A 460 -9.43 -29.88 21.73
C TYR A 460 -10.87 -29.77 21.21
N LEU A 461 -11.05 -29.37 19.96
CA LEU A 461 -12.38 -29.26 19.33
C LEU A 461 -13.10 -30.62 19.25
N ARG A 462 -12.38 -31.68 18.88
CA ARG A 462 -12.92 -33.05 18.87
C ARG A 462 -13.34 -33.51 20.27
N TRP A 463 -12.56 -33.18 21.29
CA TRP A 463 -12.86 -33.53 22.67
C TRP A 463 -14.08 -32.76 23.19
N GLN A 464 -14.19 -31.47 22.88
CA GLN A 464 -15.36 -30.66 23.21
C GLN A 464 -16.62 -31.22 22.54
N HIS A 465 -16.56 -31.53 21.24
CA HIS A 465 -17.67 -32.14 20.51
C HIS A 465 -18.11 -33.48 21.15
N ARG A 466 -17.16 -34.37 21.49
CA ARG A 466 -17.47 -35.63 22.16
C ARG A 466 -18.11 -35.45 23.55
N ARG A 467 -17.74 -34.40 24.29
CA ARG A 467 -18.34 -34.10 25.61
C ARG A 467 -19.75 -33.53 25.51
N HIS A 468 -20.03 -32.70 24.51
CA HIS A 468 -21.39 -32.18 24.27
C HIS A 468 -22.36 -33.26 23.73
N HIS A 469 -21.84 -34.31 23.10
CA HIS A 469 -22.62 -35.46 22.60
C HIS A 469 -22.63 -36.69 23.54
N LEU A 470 -22.14 -36.58 24.79
CA LEU A 470 -22.50 -37.59 25.79
C LEU A 470 -23.98 -37.39 26.16
N PRO A 471 -24.86 -38.41 26.02
CA PRO A 471 -26.26 -38.25 26.31
C PRO A 471 -26.44 -37.83 27.77
N ARG A 472 -27.12 -36.69 28.01
CA ARG A 472 -27.67 -36.39 29.33
C ARG A 472 -28.58 -37.57 29.70
N THR A 473 -28.19 -38.32 30.73
CA THR A 473 -29.02 -39.34 31.36
C THR A 473 -30.38 -38.74 31.73
N PRO A 474 -31.51 -39.36 31.36
CA PRO A 474 -32.82 -38.87 31.79
C PRO A 474 -32.94 -39.11 33.30
N SER A 475 -33.06 -38.02 34.06
CA SER A 475 -33.33 -38.06 35.49
C SER A 475 -34.79 -38.46 35.73
N GLY A 476 -34.99 -39.73 36.12
CA GLY A 476 -36.08 -40.18 37.01
C GLY A 476 -37.49 -40.38 36.39
N PRO A 477 -38.21 -41.44 36.77
CA PRO A 477 -39.60 -41.65 36.35
C PRO A 477 -40.52 -40.77 37.19
N GLN A 478 -41.36 -39.97 36.55
CA GLN A 478 -42.44 -39.26 37.24
C GLN A 478 -43.80 -39.70 36.70
N LEU A 479 -44.59 -40.12 37.68
CA LEU A 479 -45.82 -40.89 37.66
C LEU A 479 -47.00 -40.19 36.95
N ASP A 480 -47.86 -41.02 36.38
CA ASP A 480 -49.18 -40.75 35.81
C ASP A 480 -49.98 -39.56 36.37
N LYS A 481 -50.62 -38.81 35.46
CA LYS A 481 -51.97 -38.30 35.68
C LYS A 481 -52.75 -38.17 34.36
N ALA A 482 -53.90 -38.82 34.38
CA ALA A 482 -54.84 -39.07 33.29
C ALA A 482 -55.68 -37.87 32.85
N GLY A 483 -56.31 -38.03 31.67
CA GLY A 483 -57.54 -37.36 31.23
C GLY A 483 -57.37 -36.37 30.08
N PHE A 484 -58.21 -36.27 29.05
CA PHE A 484 -59.55 -36.81 28.80
C PHE A 484 -59.93 -36.49 27.32
N LEU A 485 -60.46 -37.49 26.60
CA LEU A 485 -61.48 -37.50 25.52
C LEU A 485 -61.33 -36.80 24.13
N ASN A 486 -61.55 -37.66 23.11
CA ASN A 486 -62.44 -37.54 21.91
C ASN A 486 -62.09 -36.50 20.81
N SER A 487 -62.33 -36.73 19.51
CA SER A 487 -63.29 -37.60 18.82
C SER A 487 -62.83 -37.94 17.38
N GLN A 488 -63.49 -38.98 16.86
CA GLN A 488 -63.36 -39.69 15.59
C GLN A 488 -64.13 -39.01 14.43
N ASP A 489 -63.90 -39.55 13.21
CA ASP A 489 -64.66 -39.39 11.94
C ASP A 489 -64.40 -38.11 11.14
N GLY A 490 -64.24 -38.08 9.81
CA GLY A 490 -64.54 -39.04 8.74
C GLY A 490 -65.19 -38.29 7.57
N ASN A 491 -64.73 -38.54 6.34
CA ASN A 491 -65.36 -38.28 5.02
C ASN A 491 -65.16 -36.97 4.21
N THR A 492 -64.41 -37.15 3.11
CA THR A 492 -64.71 -36.90 1.68
C THR A 492 -65.02 -35.52 1.08
N SER A 493 -64.23 -35.24 0.03
CA SER A 493 -64.55 -34.62 -1.28
C SER A 493 -64.50 -33.07 -1.37
N VAL A 494 -63.46 -32.51 -2.02
CA VAL A 494 -63.28 -32.25 -3.48
C VAL A 494 -63.75 -30.83 -3.86
N ASN A 495 -62.80 -29.91 -3.96
CA ASN A 495 -62.51 -29.07 -5.15
C ASN A 495 -61.78 -27.76 -4.76
N GLY A 496 -60.48 -27.71 -5.07
CA GLY A 496 -60.06 -26.76 -6.11
C GLY A 496 -59.08 -25.62 -5.74
N TRP A 497 -57.81 -25.85 -6.10
CA TRP A 497 -56.81 -24.91 -6.64
C TRP A 497 -56.32 -23.72 -5.79
N GLY A 498 -55.12 -23.92 -5.22
CA GLY A 498 -53.94 -23.07 -5.51
C GLY A 498 -53.83 -21.72 -4.82
N SER A 499 -53.22 -21.70 -3.64
CA SER A 499 -52.42 -20.57 -3.15
C SER A 499 -51.43 -21.07 -2.10
N ASP A 500 -50.15 -21.00 -2.43
CA ASP A 500 -49.03 -21.30 -1.54
C ASP A 500 -49.00 -20.27 -0.40
N GLU A 501 -49.57 -20.63 0.75
CA GLU A 501 -49.29 -20.00 2.05
C GLU A 501 -48.50 -21.01 2.90
N GLU A 502 -47.18 -21.06 2.74
CA GLU A 502 -46.31 -21.60 3.79
C GLU A 502 -46.24 -20.59 4.94
N LYS A 503 -47.14 -20.76 5.90
CA LYS A 503 -46.97 -20.27 7.25
C LYS A 503 -45.69 -20.87 7.83
N ALA A 504 -44.70 -20.02 8.04
CA ALA A 504 -43.53 -20.28 8.86
C ALA A 504 -43.94 -20.90 10.21
N GLY A 505 -43.71 -22.21 10.33
CA GLY A 505 -43.57 -22.88 11.62
C GLY A 505 -42.35 -22.34 12.35
N PRO A 506 -42.24 -22.58 13.67
CA PRO A 506 -41.04 -22.20 14.41
C PRO A 506 -39.84 -22.89 13.75
N PRO A 507 -38.69 -22.21 13.55
CA PRO A 507 -37.54 -22.83 12.90
C PRO A 507 -36.97 -23.89 13.85
N GLY A 508 -37.44 -25.12 13.65
CA GLY A 508 -36.72 -26.32 14.03
C GLY A 508 -35.53 -26.48 13.08
N ASP A 509 -34.37 -26.70 13.69
CA ASP A 509 -33.26 -27.47 13.14
C ASP A 509 -32.88 -27.23 11.67
N GLU A 510 -32.14 -26.13 11.41
CA GLU A 510 -31.29 -26.07 10.21
C GLU A 510 -29.86 -25.65 10.55
N GLU A 511 -28.93 -26.50 10.09
CA GLU A 511 -27.51 -26.28 9.82
C GLU A 511 -26.57 -25.97 11.01
N GLN A 512 -26.41 -26.95 11.88
CA GLN A 512 -25.08 -27.20 12.42
C GLN A 512 -24.21 -27.69 11.25
N ALA A 513 -23.35 -26.82 10.69
CA ALA A 513 -22.30 -27.27 9.78
C ALA A 513 -21.66 -28.53 10.37
N GLU A 514 -21.78 -29.67 9.68
CA GLU A 514 -21.21 -30.93 10.15
C GLU A 514 -19.76 -30.66 10.55
N PHE A 515 -19.40 -30.95 11.80
CA PHE A 515 -18.04 -30.76 12.26
C PHE A 515 -17.14 -31.78 11.55
N VAL A 516 -16.62 -31.40 10.38
CA VAL A 516 -15.70 -32.22 9.61
C VAL A 516 -14.30 -32.08 10.22
N PHE A 517 -13.96 -33.01 11.11
CA PHE A 517 -12.65 -33.06 11.76
C PHE A 517 -11.49 -33.01 10.74
N SER A 518 -11.68 -33.60 9.55
CA SER A 518 -10.69 -33.59 8.47
C SER A 518 -10.38 -32.18 7.95
N GLU A 519 -11.39 -31.31 7.82
CA GLU A 519 -11.20 -29.94 7.34
C GLU A 519 -10.46 -29.08 8.38
N VAL A 520 -10.87 -29.19 9.65
CA VAL A 520 -10.20 -28.48 10.76
C VAL A 520 -8.75 -28.92 10.89
N PHE A 521 -8.47 -30.22 10.76
CA PHE A 521 -7.12 -30.75 10.79
C PHE A 521 -6.28 -30.26 9.61
N MET A 522 -6.82 -30.28 8.39
CA MET A 522 -6.13 -29.80 7.19
C MET A 522 -5.82 -28.30 7.27
N HIS A 523 -6.78 -27.48 7.68
CA HIS A 523 -6.58 -26.05 7.87
C HIS A 523 -5.50 -25.76 8.93
N GLN A 524 -5.54 -26.46 10.07
CA GLN A 524 -4.51 -26.30 11.11
C GLN A 524 -3.13 -26.77 10.64
N ALA A 525 -3.06 -27.83 9.83
CA ALA A 525 -1.80 -28.33 9.27
C ALA A 525 -1.16 -27.29 8.33
N ILE A 526 -1.96 -26.69 7.44
CA ILE A 526 -1.50 -25.61 6.56
C ILE A 526 -1.00 -24.43 7.40
N HIS A 527 -1.79 -23.97 8.38
CA HIS A 527 -1.41 -22.87 9.26
C HIS A 527 -0.11 -23.14 10.04
N THR A 528 0.09 -24.38 10.52
CA THR A 528 1.32 -24.77 11.23
C THR A 528 2.54 -24.75 10.30
N ILE A 529 2.41 -25.29 9.09
CA ILE A 529 3.50 -25.33 8.11
C ILE A 529 3.84 -23.91 7.65
N GLU A 530 2.82 -23.12 7.32
CA GLU A 530 2.98 -21.72 6.91
C GLU A 530 3.63 -20.90 8.02
N PHE A 531 3.21 -21.06 9.27
CA PHE A 531 3.81 -20.33 10.38
C PHE A 531 5.28 -20.71 10.59
N CYS A 532 5.61 -22.00 10.64
CA CYS A 532 6.98 -22.47 10.90
C CYS A 532 7.96 -22.07 9.78
N LEU A 533 7.60 -22.32 8.52
CA LEU A 533 8.42 -21.93 7.36
C LEU A 533 8.42 -20.40 7.19
N GLY A 534 7.28 -19.76 7.43
CA GLY A 534 7.11 -18.33 7.39
C GLY A 534 7.96 -17.61 8.43
N CYS A 535 8.17 -18.14 9.63
CA CYS A 535 9.06 -17.51 10.62
C CYS A 535 10.51 -17.41 10.13
N ILE A 536 11.01 -18.45 9.45
CA ILE A 536 12.37 -18.46 8.89
C ILE A 536 12.46 -17.49 7.70
N SER A 537 11.52 -17.62 6.75
CA SER A 537 11.48 -16.78 5.55
C SER A 537 11.28 -15.30 5.89
N ASN A 538 10.35 -14.99 6.79
CA ASN A 538 10.04 -13.62 7.20
C ASN A 538 11.22 -12.98 7.93
N THR A 539 11.94 -13.72 8.79
CA THR A 539 13.16 -13.19 9.45
C THR A 539 14.23 -12.86 8.41
N ALA A 540 14.44 -13.72 7.41
CA ALA A 540 15.39 -13.45 6.33
C ALA A 540 14.96 -12.25 5.47
N SER A 541 13.66 -12.07 5.24
CA SER A 541 13.06 -10.92 4.56
C SER A 541 13.50 -9.57 5.13
N TYR A 542 13.68 -9.47 6.45
CA TYR A 542 14.10 -8.23 7.10
C TYR A 542 15.53 -7.79 6.73
N LEU A 543 16.35 -8.68 6.15
CA LEU A 543 17.65 -8.29 5.59
C LEU A 543 17.54 -7.23 4.48
N ARG A 544 16.35 -7.06 3.88
CA ARG A 544 16.06 -5.95 2.96
C ARG A 544 16.32 -4.57 3.59
N LEU A 545 16.01 -4.40 4.88
CA LEU A 545 16.27 -3.13 5.59
C LEU A 545 17.76 -2.76 5.48
N TRP A 546 18.64 -3.75 5.64
CA TRP A 546 20.07 -3.58 5.50
C TRP A 546 20.49 -3.37 4.04
N ALA A 547 20.04 -4.23 3.13
CA ALA A 547 20.45 -4.19 1.72
C ALA A 547 20.12 -2.84 1.06
N LEU A 548 18.90 -2.33 1.27
CA LEU A 548 18.49 -1.02 0.74
C LEU A 548 19.22 0.14 1.41
N SER A 549 19.41 0.10 2.73
CA SER A 549 20.16 1.14 3.44
C SER A 549 21.62 1.22 3.00
N LEU A 550 22.24 0.08 2.67
CA LEU A 550 23.60 0.04 2.14
C LEU A 550 23.64 0.54 0.70
N ALA A 551 22.71 0.11 -0.15
CA ALA A 551 22.62 0.57 -1.54
C ALA A 551 22.41 2.09 -1.61
N HIS A 552 21.50 2.65 -0.81
CA HIS A 552 21.24 4.08 -0.74
C HIS A 552 22.49 4.87 -0.35
N ALA A 553 23.19 4.45 0.72
CA ALA A 553 24.43 5.10 1.16
C ALA A 553 25.51 5.05 0.07
N GLN A 554 25.72 3.91 -0.58
CA GLN A 554 26.74 3.75 -1.62
C GLN A 554 26.40 4.53 -2.90
N LEU A 555 25.13 4.55 -3.33
CA LEU A 555 24.71 5.36 -4.47
C LEU A 555 24.90 6.86 -4.20
N SER A 556 24.63 7.32 -2.98
CA SER A 556 24.87 8.71 -2.58
C SER A 556 26.37 9.07 -2.60
N GLU A 557 27.24 8.17 -2.14
CA GLU A 557 28.69 8.34 -2.14
C GLU A 557 29.25 8.40 -3.56
N VAL A 558 28.81 7.50 -4.45
CA VAL A 558 29.21 7.49 -5.86
C VAL A 558 28.76 8.77 -6.57
N LEU A 559 27.53 9.22 -6.33
CA LEU A 559 27.01 10.45 -6.93
C LEU A 559 27.84 11.67 -6.48
N TRP A 560 28.18 11.75 -5.20
CA TRP A 560 29.05 12.80 -4.66
C TRP A 560 30.45 12.74 -5.28
N ALA A 561 31.07 11.56 -5.32
CA ALA A 561 32.43 11.38 -5.82
C ALA A 561 32.54 11.64 -7.33
N MET A 562 31.55 11.25 -8.13
CA MET A 562 31.60 11.41 -9.58
C MET A 562 31.23 12.82 -10.05
N VAL A 563 30.33 13.52 -9.34
CA VAL A 563 29.82 14.82 -9.76
C VAL A 563 30.45 15.96 -8.97
N MET A 564 30.29 15.96 -7.64
CA MET A 564 30.70 17.08 -6.79
C MET A 564 32.21 17.17 -6.63
N HIS A 565 32.92 16.04 -6.47
CA HIS A 565 34.38 16.06 -6.33
C HIS A 565 35.08 16.58 -7.60
N VAL A 566 34.60 16.20 -8.79
CA VAL A 566 35.12 16.71 -10.06
C VAL A 566 34.91 18.23 -10.16
N GLY A 567 33.69 18.71 -9.86
CA GLY A 567 33.38 20.14 -9.86
C GLY A 567 34.25 20.97 -8.90
N LEU A 568 34.57 20.43 -7.73
CA LEU A 568 35.44 21.08 -6.74
C LEU A 568 36.93 21.08 -7.15
N SER A 569 37.38 20.08 -7.91
CA SER A 569 38.79 19.94 -8.33
C SER A 569 39.20 20.85 -9.49
N MET A 570 38.24 21.31 -10.32
CA MET A 570 38.52 22.05 -11.55
C MET A 570 38.71 23.57 -11.37
N GLY A 571 38.32 24.14 -10.23
CA GLY A 571 38.30 25.59 -10.01
C GLY A 571 39.35 26.07 -9.01
N ARG A 572 40.49 26.58 -9.48
CA ARG A 572 41.51 27.22 -8.62
C ARG A 572 41.37 28.75 -8.55
N GLU A 573 40.65 29.36 -9.50
CA GLU A 573 40.27 30.77 -9.50
C GLU A 573 38.77 30.94 -9.21
N VAL A 574 38.43 31.86 -8.29
CA VAL A 574 37.07 32.02 -7.73
C VAL A 574 36.00 32.27 -8.80
N GLY A 575 36.32 33.00 -9.88
CA GLY A 575 35.36 33.33 -10.95
C GLY A 575 35.05 32.14 -11.88
N VAL A 576 36.08 31.40 -12.30
CA VAL A 576 35.92 30.21 -13.15
C VAL A 576 35.35 29.04 -12.35
N ALA A 577 35.73 28.93 -11.07
CA ALA A 577 35.17 27.94 -10.15
C ALA A 577 33.66 28.11 -9.98
N ALA A 578 33.18 29.34 -9.77
CA ALA A 578 31.75 29.60 -9.63
C ALA A 578 30.96 29.30 -10.91
N ALA A 579 31.49 29.68 -12.08
CA ALA A 579 30.83 29.45 -13.36
C ALA A 579 30.67 27.96 -13.71
N VAL A 580 31.63 27.12 -13.32
CA VAL A 580 31.58 25.66 -13.53
C VAL A 580 30.79 24.95 -12.42
N LEU A 581 30.86 25.44 -11.17
CA LEU A 581 30.21 24.79 -10.03
C LEU A 581 28.67 24.88 -10.09
N VAL A 582 28.11 25.99 -10.56
CA VAL A 582 26.64 26.18 -10.64
C VAL A 582 25.95 25.11 -11.52
N PRO A 583 26.36 24.86 -12.78
CA PRO A 583 25.73 23.83 -13.60
C PRO A 583 26.03 22.41 -13.08
N VAL A 584 27.22 22.16 -12.51
CA VAL A 584 27.55 20.87 -11.89
C VAL A 584 26.66 20.59 -10.67
N PHE A 585 26.45 21.60 -9.82
CA PHE A 585 25.54 21.50 -8.68
C PHE A 585 24.08 21.33 -9.13
N ALA A 586 23.65 22.02 -10.18
CA ALA A 586 22.30 21.82 -10.74
C ALA A 586 22.11 20.38 -11.26
N ALA A 587 23.13 19.82 -11.94
CA ALA A 587 23.12 18.42 -12.34
C ALA A 587 23.10 17.47 -11.13
N PHE A 588 23.92 17.73 -10.11
CA PHE A 588 23.90 16.97 -8.86
C PHE A 588 22.52 17.00 -8.18
N ALA A 589 21.91 18.19 -8.05
CA ALA A 589 20.62 18.37 -7.40
C ALA A 589 19.49 17.64 -8.16
N THR A 590 19.46 17.76 -9.50
CA THR A 590 18.46 17.08 -10.34
C THR A 590 18.59 15.56 -10.28
N LEU A 591 19.81 15.03 -10.36
CA LEU A 591 20.06 13.59 -10.22
C LEU A 591 19.71 13.08 -8.82
N THR A 592 20.04 13.85 -7.78
CA THR A 592 19.69 13.51 -6.39
C THR A 592 18.18 13.44 -6.20
N VAL A 593 17.43 14.42 -6.72
CA VAL A 593 15.97 14.42 -6.62
C VAL A 593 15.35 13.28 -7.42
N ALA A 594 15.75 13.09 -8.68
CA ALA A 594 15.15 12.08 -9.55
C ALA A 594 15.48 10.65 -9.13
N ILE A 595 16.76 10.35 -8.86
CA ILE A 595 17.23 8.98 -8.61
C ILE A 595 17.12 8.65 -7.12
N LEU A 596 17.77 9.46 -6.26
CA LEU A 596 17.90 9.13 -4.85
C LEU A 596 16.61 9.41 -4.06
N LEU A 597 15.88 10.49 -4.35
CA LEU A 597 14.64 10.80 -3.62
C LEU A 597 13.42 10.10 -4.20
N VAL A 598 13.18 10.20 -5.51
CA VAL A 598 11.95 9.65 -6.11
C VAL A 598 12.04 8.14 -6.32
N MET A 599 13.03 7.65 -7.09
CA MET A 599 13.08 6.22 -7.42
C MET A 599 13.45 5.34 -6.22
N GLU A 600 14.55 5.65 -5.53
CA GLU A 600 14.97 4.91 -4.34
C GLU A 600 14.00 5.09 -3.17
N GLY A 601 13.45 6.30 -2.98
CA GLY A 601 12.41 6.54 -1.97
C GLY A 601 11.14 5.73 -2.21
N LEU A 602 10.67 5.63 -3.46
CA LEU A 602 9.51 4.79 -3.80
C LEU A 602 9.83 3.28 -3.60
N SER A 603 11.04 2.84 -3.96
CA SER A 603 11.49 1.47 -3.71
C SER A 603 11.47 1.13 -2.22
N ALA A 604 12.11 1.97 -1.39
CA ALA A 604 12.13 1.81 0.07
C ALA A 604 10.71 1.85 0.67
N PHE A 605 9.82 2.70 0.14
CA PHE A 605 8.42 2.76 0.53
C PHE A 605 7.69 1.42 0.28
N LEU A 606 7.81 0.85 -0.92
CA LEU A 606 7.16 -0.41 -1.28
C LEU A 606 7.72 -1.60 -0.47
N HIS A 607 9.03 -1.60 -0.19
CA HIS A 607 9.63 -2.62 0.65
C HIS A 607 9.19 -2.51 2.12
N ALA A 608 9.06 -1.29 2.67
CA ALA A 608 8.50 -1.08 3.99
C ALA A 608 7.02 -1.53 4.06
N LEU A 609 6.24 -1.24 3.01
CA LEU A 609 4.86 -1.68 2.87
C LEU A 609 4.74 -3.21 2.83
N ARG A 610 5.61 -3.87 2.06
CA ARG A 610 5.66 -5.33 2.00
C ARG A 610 5.88 -5.94 3.39
N LEU A 611 6.85 -5.42 4.15
CA LEU A 611 7.15 -5.86 5.52
C LEU A 611 5.93 -5.76 6.47
N HIS A 612 5.04 -4.79 6.23
CA HIS A 612 3.82 -4.68 7.02
C HIS A 612 2.74 -5.66 6.58
N TRP A 613 2.50 -5.79 5.27
CA TRP A 613 1.43 -6.66 4.76
C TRP A 613 1.71 -8.14 4.97
N VAL A 614 2.94 -8.60 4.71
CA VAL A 614 3.24 -10.04 4.75
C VAL A 614 3.90 -10.48 6.05
N GLU A 615 4.83 -9.70 6.58
CA GLU A 615 5.59 -10.11 7.76
C GLU A 615 4.91 -9.71 9.08
N PHE A 616 4.16 -8.60 9.12
CA PHE A 616 3.47 -8.11 10.33
C PHE A 616 1.98 -8.51 10.40
N GLN A 617 1.19 -8.17 9.38
CA GLN A 617 -0.27 -8.39 9.38
C GLN A 617 -0.65 -9.89 9.35
N ASN A 618 0.12 -10.73 8.65
CA ASN A 618 -0.13 -12.18 8.60
C ASN A 618 -0.08 -12.90 9.97
N LYS A 619 0.29 -12.21 11.06
CA LYS A 619 0.35 -12.79 12.41
C LYS A 619 -0.93 -12.63 13.23
N PHE A 620 -1.77 -11.64 12.92
CA PHE A 620 -2.95 -11.35 13.72
C PHE A 620 -4.14 -10.83 12.93
N TYR A 621 -3.94 -10.40 11.68
CA TYR A 621 -4.93 -9.75 10.85
C TYR A 621 -5.41 -10.69 9.74
N SER A 622 -6.69 -11.05 9.79
CA SER A 622 -7.29 -12.05 8.90
C SER A 622 -7.79 -11.44 7.59
N GLY A 623 -8.21 -10.16 7.60
CA GLY A 623 -8.57 -9.41 6.39
C GLY A 623 -9.80 -9.90 5.61
N THR A 624 -10.67 -10.72 6.22
CA THR A 624 -11.84 -11.31 5.56
C THR A 624 -13.14 -10.50 5.69
N GLY A 625 -13.07 -9.27 6.19
CA GLY A 625 -14.23 -8.40 6.38
C GLY A 625 -14.60 -7.63 5.11
N TYR A 626 -15.70 -6.89 5.18
CA TYR A 626 -16.10 -5.93 4.17
C TYR A 626 -16.33 -4.55 4.80
N LYS A 627 -15.98 -3.49 4.07
CA LYS A 627 -16.04 -2.11 4.56
C LYS A 627 -17.47 -1.60 4.54
N LEU A 628 -17.88 -0.88 5.57
CA LEU A 628 -19.14 -0.14 5.55
C LEU A 628 -19.01 1.05 4.60
N SER A 629 -19.64 0.97 3.42
CA SER A 629 -19.87 2.10 2.52
C SER A 629 -21.31 2.60 2.70
N PRO A 630 -21.56 3.60 3.58
CA PRO A 630 -22.91 4.10 3.79
C PRO A 630 -23.42 4.82 2.54
N PHE A 631 -24.72 4.72 2.29
CA PHE A 631 -25.36 5.52 1.24
C PHE A 631 -25.28 7.00 1.61
N THR A 632 -24.53 7.78 0.81
CA THR A 632 -24.38 9.23 1.00
C THR A 632 -24.40 9.94 -0.35
N PHE A 633 -24.85 11.20 -0.35
CA PHE A 633 -24.82 12.06 -1.55
C PHE A 633 -23.49 12.81 -1.72
N ALA A 634 -22.48 12.50 -0.89
CA ALA A 634 -21.16 13.06 -1.05
C ALA A 634 -20.58 12.56 -2.38
N VAL A 635 -20.02 13.47 -3.17
CA VAL A 635 -19.22 13.09 -4.34
C VAL A 635 -17.96 12.44 -3.76
N GLU A 636 -17.72 11.16 -4.03
CA GLU A 636 -16.42 10.56 -3.80
C GLU A 636 -15.42 11.30 -4.71
N ASP A 637 -14.52 12.09 -4.11
CA ASP A 637 -13.48 12.87 -4.80
C ASP A 637 -12.29 12.01 -5.28
#